data_AF-A0A2R6FR51-F1
#
_entry.id   AF-A0A2R6FR51-F1
#
_cell.length_a   1.000
_cell.length_b   1.000
_cell.length_c   1.000
_cell.angle_alpha   90.00
_cell.angle_beta   90.00
_cell.angle_gamma   90.00
#
_symmetry.space_group_name_H-M   'P 1'
#
loop_
_entity.id
_entity.type
_entity.pdbx_description
1 polymer ?
#
loop_
_entity_poly.entity_id
_entity_poly.type
_entity_poly.pdbx_seq_one_letter_code
_entity_poly.pdbx_strand_id
1 'polypeptide(L)'
;MSQSHKRGLVEDFGRWRDFSAGMWAWIFHKFTGWVLVGYLFTHIAVLSTALSGATMYNQTLGGLEELLLVRILEVGLLAVAVFHILNGVRLLFVDLGVGLDSQDESFYASLVVTGLIAIASVPTFLAGAF
;
A
#
# COMPACT_ATOMS: atom_id res chain seq x y z
N MET A 1 -24.28 5.59 32.37
CA MET A 1 -25.32 4.66 31.89
C MET A 1 -24.78 3.99 30.63
N SER A 2 -24.43 2.70 30.65
CA SER A 2 -23.91 2.02 29.46
C SER A 2 -25.07 1.71 28.51
N GLN A 3 -25.07 2.31 27.32
CA GLN A 3 -26.05 1.99 26.29
C GLN A 3 -25.80 0.56 25.79
N SER A 4 -26.68 -0.38 26.17
CA SER A 4 -26.64 -1.76 25.68
C SER A 4 -27.01 -1.78 24.20
N HIS A 5 -26.01 -1.68 23.33
CA HIS A 5 -26.22 -1.81 21.90
C HIS A 5 -26.73 -3.23 21.61
N LYS A 6 -27.96 -3.33 21.08
CA LYS A 6 -28.61 -4.58 20.69
C LYS A 6 -27.96 -5.06 19.38
N ARG A 7 -26.87 -5.84 19.46
CA ARG A 7 -25.99 -6.18 18.31
C ARG A 7 -26.54 -7.27 17.34
N GLY A 8 -27.86 -7.52 17.34
CA GLY A 8 -28.47 -8.59 16.54
C GLY A 8 -27.98 -10.00 16.92
N LEU A 9 -28.38 -11.00 16.14
CA LEU A 9 -27.89 -12.38 16.26
C LEU A 9 -26.50 -12.51 15.60
N VAL A 10 -25.65 -13.41 16.12
CA VAL A 10 -24.30 -13.66 15.57
C VAL A 10 -24.36 -14.21 14.13
N GLU A 11 -25.47 -14.85 13.77
CA GLU A 11 -25.72 -15.50 12.48
C GLU A 11 -26.19 -14.54 11.37
N ASP A 12 -26.36 -13.26 11.68
CA ASP A 12 -26.73 -12.27 10.67
C ASP A 12 -25.54 -11.94 9.76
N PHE A 13 -25.49 -12.64 8.62
CA PHE A 13 -24.47 -12.46 7.58
C PHE A 13 -24.40 -11.03 7.01
N GLY A 14 -25.43 -10.20 7.23
CA GLY A 14 -25.40 -8.78 6.87
C GLY A 14 -24.28 -8.01 7.58
N ARG A 15 -23.93 -8.41 8.80
CA ARG A 15 -22.89 -7.76 9.63
C ARG A 15 -21.48 -7.90 9.07
N TRP A 16 -21.24 -8.83 8.15
CA TRP A 16 -19.98 -9.02 7.42
C TRP A 16 -19.94 -8.27 6.09
N ARG A 17 -21.04 -7.64 5.66
CA ARG A 17 -21.15 -6.90 4.40
C ARG A 17 -20.95 -5.40 4.58
N ASP A 18 -21.24 -4.86 5.77
CA ASP A 18 -21.08 -3.45 6.07
C ASP A 18 -19.67 -3.13 6.57
N PHE A 19 -18.77 -2.83 5.64
CA PHE A 19 -17.41 -2.41 5.97
C PHE A 19 -17.35 -0.91 6.27
N SER A 20 -17.00 -0.55 7.51
CA SER A 20 -16.67 0.83 7.86
C SER A 20 -15.31 1.23 7.29
N ALA A 21 -15.06 2.53 7.15
CA ALA A 21 -13.79 3.07 6.67
C ALA A 21 -12.59 2.54 7.49
N GLY A 22 -12.71 2.46 8.83
CA GLY A 22 -11.68 1.86 9.69
C GLY A 22 -11.39 0.38 9.39
N MET A 23 -12.40 -0.40 8.99
CA MET A 23 -12.22 -1.81 8.63
C MET A 23 -11.48 -1.95 7.30
N TRP A 24 -11.80 -1.12 6.31
CA TRP A 24 -11.04 -1.04 5.05
C TRP A 24 -9.60 -0.60 5.26
N ALA A 25 -9.37 0.43 6.09
CA ALA A 25 -8.04 0.90 6.45
C ALA A 25 -7.17 -0.22 7.01
N TRP A 26 -7.75 -1.04 7.90
CA TRP A 26 -7.06 -2.20 8.47
C TRP A 26 -6.75 -3.29 7.43
N ILE A 27 -7.72 -3.64 6.57
CA ILE A 27 -7.52 -4.65 5.51
C ILE A 27 -6.40 -4.21 4.57
N PHE A 28 -6.49 -2.99 4.04
CA PHE A 28 -5.51 -2.50 3.08
C PHE A 28 -4.13 -2.36 3.70
N HIS A 29 -4.02 -1.93 4.96
CA HIS A 29 -2.71 -1.83 5.62
C HIS A 29 -2.02 -3.19 5.76
N LYS A 30 -2.77 -4.23 6.16
CA LYS A 30 -2.22 -5.59 6.21
C LYS A 30 -1.87 -6.12 4.83
N PHE A 31 -2.76 -5.97 3.86
CA PHE A 31 -2.55 -6.43 2.49
C PHE A 31 -1.30 -5.78 1.88
N THR A 32 -1.20 -4.46 1.94
CA THR A 32 -0.02 -3.72 1.46
C THR A 32 1.26 -4.14 2.19
N GLY A 33 1.19 -4.41 3.50
CA GLY A 33 2.33 -4.95 4.25
C GLY A 33 2.82 -6.30 3.71
N TRP A 34 1.91 -7.22 3.42
CA TRP A 34 2.26 -8.51 2.80
C TRP A 34 2.87 -8.36 1.41
N VAL A 35 2.33 -7.44 0.59
CA VAL A 35 2.90 -7.12 -0.73
C VAL A 35 4.32 -6.58 -0.60
N LEU A 36 4.57 -5.65 0.34
CA LEU A 36 5.91 -5.10 0.56
C LEU A 36 6.90 -6.15 1.06
N VAL A 37 6.49 -7.04 1.97
CA VAL A 37 7.33 -8.16 2.41
C VAL A 37 7.69 -9.06 1.23
N GLY A 38 6.72 -9.41 0.38
CA GLY A 38 6.97 -10.17 -0.84
C GLY A 38 7.94 -9.46 -1.79
N TYR A 39 7.74 -8.16 -2.00
CA TYR A 39 8.64 -7.33 -2.81
C TYR A 39 10.06 -7.31 -2.26
N LEU A 40 10.26 -7.22 -0.93
CA LEU A 40 11.60 -7.19 -0.33
C LEU A 40 12.46 -8.40 -0.72
N PHE A 41 11.87 -9.60 -0.85
CA PHE A 41 12.62 -10.76 -1.35
C PHE A 41 13.12 -10.56 -2.79
N THR A 42 12.25 -10.09 -3.68
CA THR A 42 12.63 -9.78 -5.08
C THR A 42 13.63 -8.62 -5.17
N HIS A 43 13.45 -7.60 -4.33
CA HIS A 43 14.28 -6.40 -4.30
C HIS A 43 15.70 -6.74 -3.85
N ILE A 44 15.85 -7.52 -2.77
CA ILE A 44 17.14 -7.98 -2.28
C ILE A 44 17.81 -8.89 -3.33
N ALA A 45 17.06 -9.76 -4.01
CA ALA A 45 17.60 -10.61 -5.06
C ALA A 45 18.19 -9.79 -6.22
N VAL A 46 17.46 -8.81 -6.77
CA VAL A 46 17.97 -7.92 -7.82
C VAL A 46 19.15 -7.10 -7.32
N LEU A 47 19.04 -6.49 -6.14
CA LEU A 47 20.12 -5.68 -5.56
C LEU A 47 21.39 -6.51 -5.32
N SER A 48 21.26 -7.79 -4.96
CA SER A 48 22.41 -8.67 -4.70
C SER A 48 23.28 -8.91 -5.94
N THR A 49 22.74 -8.75 -7.16
CA THR A 49 23.52 -8.85 -8.40
C THR A 49 24.60 -7.77 -8.50
N ALA A 50 24.47 -6.66 -7.76
CA ALA A 50 25.50 -5.63 -7.64
C ALA A 50 26.81 -6.16 -7.03
N LEU A 51 26.74 -7.23 -6.21
CA LEU A 51 27.92 -7.89 -5.65
C LEU A 51 28.77 -8.60 -6.71
N SER A 52 28.16 -8.95 -7.85
CA SER A 52 28.84 -9.54 -9.00
C SER A 52 29.38 -8.49 -9.98
N GLY A 53 29.25 -7.20 -9.66
CA GLY A 53 29.75 -6.08 -10.44
C GLY A 53 28.66 -5.32 -11.21
N ALA A 54 28.98 -4.08 -11.58
CA ALA A 54 28.03 -3.15 -12.21
C ALA A 54 27.43 -3.70 -13.52
N THR A 55 28.20 -4.47 -14.30
CA THR A 55 27.71 -5.05 -15.56
C THR A 55 26.54 -6.01 -15.32
N MET A 56 26.65 -6.93 -14.36
CA MET A 56 25.60 -7.90 -14.07
C MET A 56 24.35 -7.23 -13.49
N TYR A 57 24.56 -6.25 -12.61
CA TYR A 57 23.47 -5.45 -12.05
C TYR A 57 22.70 -4.67 -13.13
N ASN A 58 23.40 -3.93 -13.99
CA ASN A 58 22.77 -3.16 -15.05
C ASN A 58 22.07 -4.04 -16.09
N GLN A 59 22.61 -5.22 -16.40
CA GLN A 59 21.97 -6.19 -17.30
C GLN A 59 20.68 -6.77 -16.71
N THR A 60 20.70 -7.16 -15.42
CA THR A 60 19.51 -7.64 -14.71
C THR A 60 18.46 -6.53 -14.61
N LEU A 61 18.95 -5.35 -14.23
CA LEU A 61 18.34 -4.02 -14.32
C LEU A 61 17.47 -3.83 -15.56
N GLY A 62 18.16 -3.61 -16.67
CA GLY A 62 17.56 -3.32 -17.97
C GLY A 62 16.62 -4.42 -18.46
N GLY A 63 16.97 -5.70 -18.24
CA GLY A 63 16.11 -6.81 -18.64
C GLY A 63 14.74 -6.82 -17.93
N LEU A 64 14.67 -6.35 -16.69
CA LEU A 64 13.39 -6.17 -15.98
C LEU A 64 12.64 -4.93 -16.49
N GLU A 65 13.34 -3.82 -16.69
CA GLU A 65 12.77 -2.57 -17.18
C GLU A 65 12.24 -2.65 -18.63
N GLU A 66 12.71 -3.59 -19.44
CA GLU A 66 12.16 -3.87 -20.78
C GLU A 66 10.74 -4.44 -20.73
N LEU A 67 10.35 -5.06 -19.62
CA LEU A 67 9.03 -5.67 -19.48
C LEU A 67 7.99 -4.61 -19.07
N LEU A 68 7.04 -4.33 -19.96
CA LEU A 68 5.93 -3.40 -19.67
C LEU A 68 5.18 -3.77 -18.37
N LEU A 69 5.02 -5.06 -18.10
CA LEU A 69 4.40 -5.54 -16.86
C LEU A 69 5.16 -5.07 -15.62
N VAL A 70 6.50 -5.13 -15.63
CA VAL A 70 7.33 -4.70 -14.49
C VAL A 70 7.13 -3.21 -14.25
N ARG A 71 7.12 -2.39 -15.31
CA ARG A 71 6.89 -0.93 -15.18
C ARG A 71 5.53 -0.60 -14.58
N ILE A 72 4.48 -1.33 -14.96
CA ILE A 72 3.14 -1.18 -14.34
C ILE A 72 3.19 -1.60 -12.86
N LEU A 73 3.88 -2.71 -12.56
CA LEU A 73 4.05 -3.18 -11.19
C LEU A 73 4.84 -2.19 -10.33
N GLU A 74 5.80 -1.45 -10.88
CA GLU A 74 6.55 -0.40 -10.16
C GLU A 74 5.64 0.77 -9.73
N VAL A 75 4.73 1.21 -10.60
CA VAL A 75 3.72 2.22 -10.25
C VAL A 75 2.80 1.68 -9.14
N GLY A 76 2.35 0.43 -9.28
CA GLY A 76 1.54 -0.24 -8.26
C GLY A 76 2.28 -0.39 -6.93
N LEU A 77 3.55 -0.74 -6.97
CA LEU A 77 4.40 -0.87 -5.79
C LEU A 77 4.60 0.47 -5.09
N LEU A 78 4.81 1.57 -5.83
CA LEU A 78 4.86 2.92 -5.27
C LEU A 78 3.54 3.22 -4.54
N ALA A 79 2.40 2.95 -5.16
CA ALA A 79 1.09 3.19 -4.55
C ALA A 79 0.93 2.38 -3.25
N VAL A 80 1.30 1.09 -3.26
CA VAL A 80 1.31 0.19 -2.10
C VAL A 80 2.19 0.78 -0.99
N ALA A 81 3.42 1.18 -1.30
CA ALA A 81 4.37 1.72 -0.33
C ALA A 81 3.85 3.02 0.31
N VAL A 82 3.40 3.97 -0.52
CA VAL A 82 2.88 5.26 -0.06
C VAL A 82 1.66 5.08 0.83
N PHE A 83 0.68 4.27 0.41
CA PHE A 83 -0.49 4.00 1.25
C PHE A 83 -0.10 3.33 2.57
N HIS A 84 0.80 2.34 2.54
CA HIS A 84 1.24 1.63 3.74
C HIS A 84 1.86 2.58 4.76
N ILE A 85 2.72 3.50 4.29
CA ILE A 85 3.36 4.53 5.12
C ILE A 85 2.32 5.50 5.68
N LEU A 86 1.47 6.08 4.84
CA LEU A 86 0.46 7.07 5.27
C LEU A 86 -0.51 6.46 6.28
N ASN A 87 -0.99 5.24 6.03
CA ASN A 87 -1.88 4.57 6.96
C ASN A 87 -1.15 4.13 8.25
N GLY A 88 0.12 3.75 8.18
CA GLY A 88 0.96 3.51 9.35
C GLY A 88 1.11 4.76 10.22
N VAL A 89 1.39 5.92 9.61
CA VAL A 89 1.45 7.21 10.32
C VAL A 89 0.11 7.58 10.95
N ARG A 90 -1.01 7.36 10.25
CA ARG A 90 -2.36 7.51 10.83
C ARG A 90 -2.53 6.67 12.09
N LEU A 91 -2.13 5.39 12.04
CA LEU A 91 -2.22 4.50 13.21
C LEU A 91 -1.34 5.00 14.37
N LEU A 92 -0.11 5.46 14.08
CA LEU A 92 0.75 6.07 15.10
C LEU A 92 0.10 7.29 15.76
N PHE A 93 -0.56 8.17 15.01
CA PHE A 93 -1.27 9.31 15.59
C PHE A 93 -2.45 8.89 16.46
N VAL A 94 -3.22 7.89 16.01
CA VAL A 94 -4.32 7.31 16.81
C VAL A 94 -3.79 6.72 18.12
N ASP A 95 -2.67 6.00 18.08
CA ASP A 95 -2.04 5.42 19.27
C ASP A 95 -1.54 6.49 20.26
N LEU A 96 -1.17 7.67 19.74
CA LEU A 96 -0.81 8.85 20.55
C LEU A 96 -2.03 9.67 21.02
N GLY A 97 -3.25 9.23 20.70
CA GLY A 97 -4.50 9.92 21.05
C GLY A 97 -4.82 11.14 20.19
N VAL A 98 -4.16 11.30 19.03
CA VAL A 98 -4.34 12.42 18.09
C VAL A 98 -5.25 12.00 16.94
N GLY A 99 -6.28 12.80 16.64
CA GLY A 99 -7.14 12.58 15.47
C GLY A 99 -8.17 11.45 15.62
N LEU A 100 -8.58 11.14 16.86
CA LEU A 100 -9.55 10.09 17.17
C LEU A 100 -10.93 10.32 16.54
N ASP A 101 -11.36 11.59 16.43
CA ASP A 101 -12.64 11.98 15.85
C ASP A 101 -12.60 12.10 14.32
N SER A 102 -11.39 12.15 13.72
CA SER A 102 -11.15 12.34 12.28
C SER A 102 -10.58 11.08 11.61
N GLN A 103 -10.90 9.90 12.15
CA GLN A 103 -10.33 8.62 11.70
C GLN A 103 -10.75 8.23 10.28
N ASP A 104 -11.98 8.55 9.88
CA ASP A 104 -12.50 8.24 8.55
C ASP A 104 -11.94 9.25 7.52
N GLU A 105 -11.94 10.53 7.86
CA GLU A 105 -11.37 11.60 7.02
C GLU A 105 -9.88 11.36 6.73
N SER A 106 -9.09 11.01 7.77
CA SER A 106 -7.67 10.70 7.61
C SER A 106 -7.42 9.46 6.74
N PHE A 107 -8.33 8.48 6.74
CA PHE A 107 -8.24 7.33 5.84
C PHE A 107 -8.54 7.73 4.39
N TYR A 108 -9.59 8.50 4.13
CA TYR A 108 -9.88 8.97 2.77
C TYR A 108 -8.79 9.91 2.25
N ALA A 109 -8.23 10.77 3.10
CA ALA A 109 -7.11 11.62 2.76
C ALA A 109 -5.89 10.79 2.33
N SER A 110 -5.56 9.70 3.04
CA SER A 110 -4.45 8.83 2.65
C SER A 110 -4.68 8.18 1.29
N LEU A 111 -5.90 7.71 1.00
CA LEU A 111 -6.26 7.15 -0.31
C LEU A 111 -6.11 8.18 -1.44
N VAL A 112 -6.61 9.40 -1.25
CA VAL A 112 -6.53 10.47 -2.26
C VAL A 112 -5.07 10.84 -2.52
N VAL A 113 -4.27 11.04 -1.47
CA VAL A 113 -2.85 11.37 -1.60
C VAL A 113 -2.08 10.26 -2.31
N THR A 114 -2.32 9.00 -1.94
CA THR A 114 -1.74 7.85 -2.66
C THR A 114 -2.12 7.86 -4.14
N GLY A 115 -3.41 8.04 -4.45
CA GLY A 115 -3.90 8.06 -5.83
C GLY A 115 -3.27 9.17 -6.67
N LEU A 116 -3.15 10.38 -6.11
CA LEU A 116 -2.51 11.51 -6.78
C LEU A 116 -1.03 11.24 -7.05
N ILE A 117 -0.29 10.70 -6.07
CA ILE A 117 1.13 10.36 -6.23
C ILE A 117 1.30 9.27 -7.28
N ALA A 118 0.46 8.23 -7.26
CA ALA A 118 0.51 7.14 -8.23
C ALA A 118 0.22 7.61 -9.65
N ILE A 119 -0.78 8.48 -9.84
CA ILE A 119 -1.10 9.05 -11.17
C ILE A 119 0.05 9.96 -11.64
N ALA A 120 0.58 10.81 -10.76
CA ALA A 120 1.68 11.71 -11.08
C ALA A 120 2.98 10.97 -11.40
N SER A 121 3.17 9.74 -10.90
CA SER A 121 4.36 8.94 -11.19
C SER A 121 4.32 8.20 -12.52
N VAL A 122 3.14 8.01 -13.13
CA VAL A 122 2.98 7.26 -14.38
C VAL A 122 3.93 7.73 -15.48
N PRO A 123 4.07 9.03 -15.78
CA PRO A 123 5.01 9.48 -16.81
C PRO A 123 6.46 9.10 -16.49
N THR A 124 6.86 9.12 -15.22
CA THR A 124 8.23 8.78 -14.80
C THR A 124 8.53 7.30 -15.00
N PHE A 125 7.62 6.41 -14.65
CA PHE A 125 7.83 4.96 -14.74
C PHE A 125 7.57 4.40 -16.15
N LEU A 126 6.66 5.01 -16.92
CA LEU A 126 6.34 4.58 -18.29
C LEU A 126 7.09 5.34 -19.38
N ALA A 127 7.84 6.39 -19.06
CA ALA A 127 8.74 7.02 -20.03
C ALA A 127 9.76 6.00 -20.55
N GLY A 128 9.82 5.85 -21.87
CA GLY A 128 10.71 4.88 -22.54
C GLY A 128 10.16 3.44 -22.61
N ALA A 129 8.92 3.19 -22.16
CA ALA A 129 8.24 1.92 -22.40
C ALA A 129 7.75 1.75 -23.85
N PHE A 130 7.71 2.85 -24.61
CA PHE A 130 7.29 2.94 -26.01
C PHE A 130 8.26 3.82 -26.80
#